data_AF-A0A9C8M312-F1
#
_entry.id   AF-A0A9C8M312-F1
#
_cell.length_a   1.000
_cell.length_b   1.000
_cell.length_c   1.000
_cell.angle_alpha   90.00
_cell.angle_beta   90.00
_cell.angle_gamma   90.00
#
_symmetry.space_group_name_H-M   'P 1'
#
loop_
_entity.id
_entity.type
_entity.pdbx_description
1 polymer ?
#
loop_
_entity_poly.entity_id
_entity_poly.type
_entity_poly.pdbx_seq_one_letter_code
_entity_poly.pdbx_strand_id
1 'polypeptide(L)'
;MGEGDLNIELTNRPLIRAYRATVAYDGSGFRGSQIQKSDRTVMSEINAVLGRVLDHPVRVKAASRTDSGVHAIGQVIGFRT
;
A
#
# COMPACT_ATOMS: atom_id res chain seq x y z
N MET A 1 29.37 13.83 -36.83
CA MET A 1 27.97 14.28 -36.75
C MET A 1 27.15 13.02 -36.51
N GLY A 2 26.69 12.79 -35.28
CA GLY A 2 26.03 11.53 -34.89
C GLY A 2 26.18 11.21 -33.41
N GLU A 3 25.96 12.20 -32.54
CA GLU A 3 25.84 12.08 -31.09
C GLU A 3 24.45 12.62 -30.75
N GLY A 4 23.46 11.77 -30.80
CA GLY A 4 22.08 12.18 -30.60
C GLY A 4 21.16 11.03 -30.92
N ASP A 5 20.95 10.15 -29.93
CA ASP A 5 19.77 9.28 -29.80
C ASP A 5 19.77 8.49 -28.47
N LEU A 6 20.88 8.45 -27.71
CA LEU A 6 20.98 7.66 -26.47
C LEU A 6 20.29 8.26 -25.21
N ASN A 7 19.75 9.48 -25.27
CA ASN A 7 19.25 10.18 -24.07
C ASN A 7 17.72 10.24 -23.92
N ILE A 8 16.93 9.76 -24.89
CA ILE A 8 15.46 9.89 -24.83
C ILE A 8 14.80 8.66 -24.17
N GLU A 9 15.50 7.53 -24.06
CA GLU A 9 14.93 6.28 -23.50
C GLU A 9 14.96 6.19 -21.96
N LEU A 10 15.82 6.96 -21.28
CA LEU A 10 15.98 6.90 -19.82
C LEU A 10 15.00 7.79 -19.04
N THR A 11 14.43 8.81 -19.69
CA THR A 11 13.57 9.83 -19.06
C THR A 11 12.10 9.44 -18.99
N ASN A 12 11.68 8.34 -19.63
CA ASN A 12 10.27 7.93 -19.70
C ASN A 12 9.91 6.77 -18.76
N ARG A 13 10.72 6.51 -17.72
CA ARG A 13 10.35 5.54 -16.69
C ARG A 13 9.29 6.16 -15.76
N PRO A 14 8.14 5.50 -15.54
CA PRO A 14 7.19 5.99 -14.54
C PRO A 14 7.89 6.10 -13.19
N LEU A 15 7.83 7.28 -12.59
CA LEU A 15 8.44 7.54 -11.28
C LEU A 15 7.66 6.76 -10.23
N ILE A 16 8.19 5.63 -9.79
CA ILE A 16 7.59 4.88 -8.69
C ILE A 16 7.82 5.66 -7.39
N ARG A 17 6.75 6.16 -6.78
CA ARG A 17 6.84 6.93 -5.53
C ARG A 17 6.51 6.03 -4.35
N ALA A 18 7.31 6.14 -3.28
CA ALA A 18 7.06 5.44 -2.03
C ALA A 18 6.42 6.39 -1.01
N TYR A 19 5.33 5.94 -0.39
CA TYR A 19 4.60 6.69 0.63
C TYR A 19 4.62 5.96 1.96
N ARG A 20 4.62 6.75 3.05
CA ARG A 20 4.39 6.30 4.42
C ARG A 20 3.13 6.97 4.94
N ALA A 21 2.25 6.20 5.56
CA ALA A 21 1.08 6.72 6.27
C ALA A 21 0.98 6.13 7.68
N THR A 22 0.35 6.86 8.59
CA THR A 22 -0.01 6.37 9.93
C THR A 22 -1.52 6.21 9.96
N VAL A 23 -2.00 5.04 10.37
CA VAL A 23 -3.42 4.69 10.37
C VAL A 23 -3.87 4.22 11.74
N ALA A 24 -5.13 4.53 12.06
CA ALA A 24 -5.84 3.99 13.21
C ALA A 24 -6.99 3.10 12.73
N TYR A 25 -7.31 2.06 13.50
CA TYR A 25 -8.46 1.19 13.24
C TYR A 25 -8.96 0.52 14.53
N ASP A 26 -10.27 0.30 14.56
CA ASP A 26 -10.91 -0.64 15.46
C ASP A 26 -10.81 -2.05 14.85
N GLY A 27 -10.12 -2.96 15.54
CA GLY A 27 -9.88 -4.34 15.10
C GLY A 27 -11.10 -5.27 15.19
N SER A 28 -12.19 -4.88 15.86
CA SER A 28 -13.27 -5.79 16.26
C SER A 28 -13.89 -6.58 15.11
N GLY A 29 -13.97 -5.97 13.91
CA GLY A 29 -14.54 -6.59 12.71
C GLY A 29 -13.51 -7.25 11.77
N PHE A 30 -12.25 -7.39 12.19
CA PHE A 30 -11.14 -7.83 11.36
C PHE A 30 -10.48 -9.10 11.88
N ARG A 31 -10.18 -10.02 10.96
CA ARG A 31 -9.34 -11.20 11.24
C ARG A 31 -7.86 -10.88 11.12
N GLY A 32 -7.44 -9.90 11.92
CA GLY A 32 -6.07 -9.40 11.99
C GLY A 32 -5.76 -8.38 10.90
N SER A 33 -4.51 -7.91 10.89
CA SER A 33 -4.08 -6.92 9.88
C SER A 33 -3.63 -7.55 8.57
N GLN A 34 -3.10 -8.77 8.58
CA GLN A 34 -2.53 -9.41 7.39
C GLN A 34 -3.60 -9.89 6.40
N ILE A 35 -3.38 -9.71 5.09
CA ILE A 35 -4.29 -10.24 4.07
C ILE A 35 -4.36 -11.76 4.18
N GLN A 36 -5.59 -12.28 4.20
CA GLN A 36 -5.90 -13.71 4.18
C GLN A 36 -6.82 -13.99 2.98
N LYS A 37 -7.01 -15.27 2.61
CA LYS A 37 -7.75 -15.63 1.39
C LYS A 37 -9.25 -15.34 1.46
N SER A 38 -9.87 -15.50 2.62
CA SER A 38 -11.33 -15.51 2.75
C SER A 38 -11.86 -14.61 3.86
N ASP A 39 -10.97 -13.92 4.58
CA ASP A 39 -11.33 -13.12 5.73
C ASP A 39 -11.10 -11.64 5.49
N ARG A 40 -11.97 -10.82 6.08
CA ARG A 40 -11.83 -9.36 6.08
C ARG A 40 -10.68 -8.96 7.01
N THR A 41 -9.66 -8.28 6.48
CA THR A 41 -8.50 -7.85 7.25
C THR A 41 -8.21 -6.37 7.03
N VAL A 42 -7.43 -5.76 7.94
CA VAL A 42 -7.16 -4.33 7.86
C VAL A 42 -6.45 -3.98 6.54
N MET A 43 -5.44 -4.76 6.13
CA MET A 43 -4.72 -4.48 4.88
C MET A 43 -5.55 -4.75 3.63
N SER A 44 -6.53 -5.67 3.64
CA SER A 44 -7.41 -5.86 2.48
C SER A 44 -8.30 -4.64 2.26
N GLU A 45 -8.85 -4.06 3.32
CA GLU A 45 -9.65 -2.83 3.23
C GLU A 45 -8.81 -1.63 2.80
N ILE A 46 -7.62 -1.45 3.37
CA ILE A 46 -6.74 -0.34 2.99
C ILE A 46 -6.34 -0.45 1.52
N ASN A 47 -5.99 -1.64 1.03
CA ASN A 47 -5.71 -1.84 -0.39
C ASN A 47 -6.91 -1.48 -1.27
N ALA A 48 -8.12 -1.86 -0.87
CA ALA A 48 -9.35 -1.57 -1.62
C ALA A 48 -9.70 -0.07 -1.62
N VAL A 49 -9.45 0.64 -0.52
CA VAL A 49 -9.63 2.10 -0.45
C VAL A 49 -8.58 2.81 -1.30
N LEU A 50 -7.29 2.50 -1.11
CA LEU A 50 -6.21 3.13 -1.87
C LEU A 50 -6.35 2.83 -3.36
N GLY A 51 -6.76 1.63 -3.74
CA GLY A 51 -6.96 1.27 -5.14
C GLY A 51 -8.08 2.06 -5.82
N ARG A 52 -9.13 2.44 -5.07
CA ARG A 52 -10.18 3.34 -5.56
C ARG A 52 -9.72 4.79 -5.64
N VAL A 53 -8.95 5.25 -4.66
CA VAL A 53 -8.47 6.64 -4.61
C VAL A 53 -7.39 6.92 -5.66
N LEU A 54 -6.54 5.94 -5.96
CA LEU A 54 -5.41 6.07 -6.86
C LEU A 54 -5.69 5.51 -8.26
N ASP A 55 -6.88 4.94 -8.49
CA ASP A 55 -7.31 4.36 -9.77
C ASP A 55 -6.40 3.24 -10.32
N HIS A 56 -5.73 2.52 -9.44
CA HIS A 56 -4.97 1.31 -9.78
C HIS A 56 -4.79 0.43 -8.54
N PRO A 57 -4.54 -0.90 -8.68
CA PRO A 57 -4.28 -1.75 -7.53
C PRO A 57 -3.05 -1.29 -6.73
N VAL A 58 -3.18 -1.31 -5.40
CA VAL A 58 -2.11 -0.96 -4.47
C VAL A 58 -1.91 -2.11 -3.48
N ARG A 59 -0.65 -2.37 -3.11
CA ARG A 59 -0.29 -3.29 -2.03
C ARG A 59 0.42 -2.55 -0.92
N VAL A 60 -0.23 -2.46 0.24
CA VAL A 60 0.39 -1.93 1.45
C VAL A 60 1.22 -2.99 2.19
N LYS A 61 2.20 -2.52 2.96
CA LYS A 61 2.89 -3.27 4.00
C LYS A 61 2.73 -2.53 5.32
N ALA A 62 2.38 -3.23 6.38
CA ALA A 62 2.33 -2.68 7.73
C ALA A 62 3.68 -2.85 8.45
N ALA A 63 3.98 -1.95 9.40
CA ALA A 63 5.16 -2.02 10.24
C ALA A 63 5.09 -3.19 11.23
N SER A 64 3.89 -3.55 11.69
CA SER A 64 3.65 -4.76 12.47
C SER A 64 2.37 -5.49 12.04
N ARG A 65 2.33 -6.79 12.37
CA ARG A 65 1.10 -7.59 12.26
C ARG A 65 0.33 -7.49 13.56
N THR A 66 -0.99 -7.51 13.46
CA THR A 66 -1.89 -7.61 14.61
C THR A 66 -2.80 -8.81 14.42
N ASP A 67 -3.13 -9.46 15.53
CA ASP A 67 -4.04 -10.61 15.55
C ASP A 67 -5.50 -10.16 15.41
N SER A 68 -6.39 -11.14 15.23
CA SER A 68 -7.83 -10.91 15.12
C SER A 68 -8.37 -10.09 16.29
N GLY A 69 -9.18 -9.07 16.00
CA GLY A 69 -9.78 -8.21 17.02
C GLY A 69 -8.88 -7.09 17.57
N VAL A 70 -7.57 -7.12 17.34
CA VAL A 70 -6.64 -6.13 17.91
C VAL A 70 -6.79 -4.76 17.25
N HIS A 71 -6.91 -3.71 18.06
CA HIS A 71 -7.00 -2.32 17.60
C HIS A 71 -5.61 -1.67 17.45
N ALA A 72 -5.52 -0.59 16.69
CA ALA A 72 -4.32 0.24 16.64
C ALA A 72 -4.66 1.72 16.46
N ILE A 73 -3.90 2.60 17.12
CA ILE A 73 -4.05 4.06 17.00
C ILE A 73 -2.99 4.67 16.06
N GLY A 74 -1.87 3.97 15.88
CA GLY A 74 -0.71 4.51 15.14
C GLY A 74 0.04 3.45 14.32
N GLN A 75 -0.69 2.50 13.72
CA GLN A 75 -0.05 1.52 12.84
C GLN A 75 0.55 2.25 11.64
N VAL A 76 1.82 1.99 11.35
CA VAL A 76 2.50 2.59 10.20
C VAL A 76 2.36 1.66 9.01
N ILE A 77 2.00 2.21 7.85
CA ILE A 77 1.96 1.49 6.58
C ILE A 77 2.84 2.17 5.54
N GLY A 78 3.36 1.38 4.61
CA GLY A 78 4.07 1.84 3.42
C GLY A 78 3.53 1.21 2.15
N PHE A 79 3.49 1.98 1.07
CA PHE A 79 3.08 1.51 -0.25
C PHE A 79 3.75 2.31 -1.37
N ARG A 80 3.63 1.79 -2.59
CA ARG A 80 4.18 2.39 -3.81
C ARG A 80 3.05 2.68 -4.80
N THR A 81 3.18 3.77 -5.54
CA THR A 81 2.33 4.17 -6.66
C THR A 81 3.18 4.30 -7.91
#